data_AF-A0A8H7Q0F1-F1
#
_entry.id   AF-A0A8H7Q0F1-F1
#
_cell.length_a   1.000
_cell.length_b   1.000
_cell.length_c   1.000
_cell.angle_alpha   90.00
_cell.angle_beta   90.00
_cell.angle_gamma   90.00
#
_symmetry.space_group_name_H-M   'P 1'
#
loop_
_entity.id
_entity.type
_entity.pdbx_description
1 polymer ?
#
loop_
_entity_poly.entity_id
_entity_poly.type
_entity_poly.pdbx_seq_one_letter_code
_entity_poly.pdbx_strand_id
1 'polypeptide(L)'
;MIALPMCLTLAFLLGQAQVHIVAITFKTLIPPSGDKHDYYSFASYWWPACPDGVKVSDPKHECPYVTKDGKVNPDVSELDDHRQLQNMAKDTLTLALAWQLLDIDRYAERASKILRDWFINPDTRMNPNGRYAQTVRGKGEWLGRGPGLIDLRFLLQAANAASILQQSQAWTEQDHNALVQWFSDLSAWYTTSEQGKHVIRMKNNVKTWYDAQLAGFYAFTGKTTMAKDVIQTYIDVDYSRQIDKDGGQSLELQRTHQFHFSNFNLEALIYLAKVGDEVGIDVWHTPNQHGANIKTAVEFLLSKKLKTNAREELQRHVAVGQAKYGKDTFLNQALMVASLGHTQGAGITELANDATAPPINGTNAWPTAKRPTNPAAEETLLQQIKTSKQLEKHKHKLSNLFPLSTADTISPIWTLLCFSIGIVAFM
;
A
#
# COMPACT_ATOMS: atom_id res chain seq x y z
N MET A 1 -16.48 -22.55 -16.02
CA MET A 1 -16.96 -22.07 -14.69
C MET A 1 -15.91 -21.19 -13.97
N ILE A 2 -15.20 -20.29 -14.69
CA ILE A 2 -14.10 -19.47 -14.14
C ILE A 2 -14.56 -18.03 -13.79
N ALA A 3 -15.68 -17.56 -14.37
CA ALA A 3 -16.19 -16.21 -14.14
C ALA A 3 -16.80 -16.00 -12.74
N LEU A 4 -17.40 -17.03 -12.13
CA LEU A 4 -18.16 -16.90 -10.88
C LEU A 4 -17.35 -16.34 -9.69
N PRO A 5 -16.11 -16.79 -9.40
CA PRO A 5 -15.31 -16.29 -8.28
C PRO A 5 -14.77 -14.86 -8.53
N MET A 6 -14.41 -14.53 -9.77
CA MET A 6 -14.01 -13.17 -10.17
C MET A 6 -15.15 -12.17 -9.97
N CYS A 7 -16.37 -12.59 -10.30
CA CYS A 7 -17.58 -11.79 -10.08
C CYS A 7 -17.81 -11.55 -8.59
N LEU A 8 -17.70 -12.62 -7.77
CA LEU A 8 -17.92 -12.58 -6.33
C LEU A 8 -17.03 -11.57 -5.62
N THR A 9 -15.75 -11.55 -5.96
CA THR A 9 -14.88 -10.60 -5.27
C THR A 9 -15.01 -9.18 -5.80
N LEU A 10 -15.11 -8.95 -7.11
CA LEU A 10 -15.32 -7.59 -7.60
C LEU A 10 -16.66 -7.02 -7.11
N ALA A 11 -17.70 -7.86 -7.01
CA ALA A 11 -18.97 -7.49 -6.41
C ALA A 11 -18.87 -7.23 -4.91
N PHE A 12 -18.10 -8.04 -4.17
CA PHE A 12 -17.79 -7.79 -2.78
C PHE A 12 -17.04 -6.47 -2.61
N LEU A 13 -16.01 -6.20 -3.42
CA LEU A 13 -15.20 -4.98 -3.36
C LEU A 13 -16.01 -3.73 -3.71
N LEU A 14 -16.86 -3.79 -4.74
CA LEU A 14 -17.79 -2.72 -5.08
C LEU A 14 -18.92 -2.56 -4.06
N GLY A 15 -19.35 -3.65 -3.41
CA GLY A 15 -20.30 -3.62 -2.28
C GLY A 15 -19.66 -3.13 -0.98
N GLN A 16 -18.33 -3.23 -0.84
CA GLN A 16 -17.53 -2.65 0.25
C GLN A 16 -17.02 -1.24 -0.06
N ALA A 17 -17.03 -0.83 -1.33
CA ALA A 17 -16.62 0.51 -1.74
C ALA A 17 -17.68 1.51 -1.28
N GLN A 18 -17.59 1.92 -0.02
CA GLN A 18 -18.02 3.25 0.35
C GLN A 18 -17.17 4.20 -0.48
N VAL A 19 -17.75 4.81 -1.50
CA VAL A 19 -17.04 5.79 -2.29
C VAL A 19 -16.89 7.03 -1.42
N HIS A 20 -15.70 7.21 -0.86
CA HIS A 20 -15.43 8.30 0.07
C HIS A 20 -15.43 9.63 -0.69
N ILE A 21 -15.90 10.70 -0.02
CA ILE A 21 -15.62 12.05 -0.47
C ILE A 21 -14.26 12.43 0.12
N VAL A 22 -13.26 12.50 -0.75
CA VAL A 22 -11.86 12.72 -0.37
C VAL A 22 -11.36 14.02 -0.97
N ALA A 23 -10.71 14.83 -0.15
CA ALA A 23 -9.96 16.02 -0.57
C ALA A 23 -8.96 16.32 0.55
N ILE A 24 -7.74 16.74 0.19
CA ILE A 24 -6.74 17.06 1.20
C ILE A 24 -7.24 18.20 2.10
N THR A 25 -7.97 19.16 1.54
CA THR A 25 -8.38 20.38 2.25
C THR A 25 -9.50 20.18 3.27
N PHE A 26 -10.09 18.98 3.36
CA PHE A 26 -11.18 18.66 4.30
C PHE A 26 -10.72 18.44 5.74
N LYS A 27 -9.41 18.40 5.97
CA LYS A 27 -8.84 18.33 7.32
C LYS A 27 -9.29 19.50 8.20
N THR A 28 -9.44 19.19 9.48
CA THR A 28 -9.76 20.16 10.54
C THR A 28 -8.49 20.81 11.08
N LEU A 29 -7.44 20.02 11.31
CA LEU A 29 -6.13 20.50 11.76
C LEU A 29 -5.32 21.03 10.57
N ILE A 30 -4.87 22.28 10.68
CA ILE A 30 -4.13 22.97 9.63
C ILE A 30 -2.63 22.66 9.82
N PRO A 31 -1.89 22.32 8.74
CA PRO A 31 -0.45 22.12 8.81
C PRO A 31 0.28 23.37 9.30
N PRO A 32 1.51 23.24 9.83
CA PRO A 32 2.28 24.38 10.35
C PRO A 32 2.56 25.49 9.32
N SER A 33 2.46 25.22 8.01
CA SER A 33 2.55 26.24 6.96
C SER A 33 1.36 27.21 6.94
N GLY A 34 0.22 26.85 7.55
CA GLY A 34 -1.05 27.53 7.37
C GLY A 34 -1.80 27.12 6.09
N ASP A 35 -1.21 26.28 5.24
CA ASP A 35 -1.78 25.84 3.96
C ASP A 35 -2.45 24.47 4.11
N LYS A 36 -3.76 24.39 3.89
CA LYS A 36 -4.52 23.14 3.94
C LYS A 36 -4.19 22.16 2.79
N HIS A 37 -3.55 22.65 1.72
CA HIS A 37 -3.11 21.82 0.60
C HIS A 37 -1.89 20.95 0.94
N ASP A 38 -1.16 21.26 2.02
CA ASP A 38 -0.03 20.46 2.47
C ASP A 38 -0.48 19.19 3.19
N TYR A 39 0.12 18.05 2.84
CA TYR A 39 -0.08 16.77 3.55
C TYR A 39 0.56 16.80 4.94
N TYR A 40 -0.20 16.38 5.95
CA TYR A 40 0.15 16.43 7.36
C TYR A 40 -0.30 15.16 8.09
N SER A 41 0.67 14.47 8.68
CA SER A 41 0.45 13.28 9.49
C SER A 41 1.39 13.26 10.69
N PHE A 42 1.04 12.47 11.71
CA PHE A 42 1.92 12.24 12.86
C PHE A 42 2.73 10.95 12.71
N ALA A 43 3.91 10.95 13.32
CA ALA A 43 4.75 9.77 13.39
C ALA A 43 4.16 8.70 14.31
N SER A 44 3.78 7.55 13.75
CA SER A 44 2.95 6.55 14.44
C SER A 44 3.55 5.99 15.74
N TYR A 45 4.86 5.91 15.86
CA TYR A 45 5.51 5.29 17.03
C TYR A 45 6.07 6.29 18.04
N TRP A 46 5.74 7.58 17.93
CA TRP A 46 6.22 8.60 18.86
C TRP A 46 5.20 8.85 19.95
N TRP A 47 5.63 8.62 21.18
CA TRP A 47 4.80 8.76 22.38
C TRP A 47 5.37 9.83 23.31
N PRO A 48 4.51 10.59 23.99
CA PRO A 48 4.97 11.47 25.05
C PRO A 48 5.59 10.64 26.20
N ALA A 49 6.74 11.10 26.68
CA ALA A 49 7.41 10.62 27.89
C ALA A 49 7.35 11.73 28.94
N CYS A 50 6.18 11.93 29.54
CA CYS A 50 6.00 12.90 30.61
C CYS A 50 6.66 12.42 31.91
N PRO A 51 7.18 13.34 32.75
CA PRO A 51 7.51 13.02 34.13
C PRO A 51 6.31 12.44 34.90
N ASP A 52 6.58 11.66 35.95
CA ASP A 52 5.53 11.03 36.75
C ASP A 52 4.55 12.07 37.31
N GLY A 53 3.24 11.82 37.15
CA GLY A 53 2.17 12.71 37.58
C GLY A 53 1.91 13.92 36.65
N VAL A 54 2.72 14.10 35.60
CA VAL A 54 2.53 15.17 34.61
C VAL A 54 1.69 14.68 33.42
N LYS A 55 0.68 15.46 33.04
CA LYS A 55 -0.10 15.23 31.82
C LYS A 55 0.53 15.97 30.64
N VAL A 56 0.38 15.42 29.43
CA VAL A 56 0.81 16.10 28.18
C VAL A 56 0.23 17.49 28.03
N SER A 57 -0.96 17.72 28.57
CA SER A 57 -1.66 19.01 28.54
C SER A 57 -1.20 20.01 29.61
N ASP A 58 -0.26 19.65 30.49
CA ASP A 58 0.25 20.55 31.52
C ASP A 58 1.08 21.68 30.88
N PRO A 59 0.68 22.95 31.00
CA PRO A 59 1.42 24.06 30.41
C PRO A 59 2.76 24.35 31.10
N LYS A 60 3.00 23.82 32.31
CA LYS A 60 4.20 24.09 33.12
C LYS A 60 5.35 23.11 32.87
N HIS A 61 5.09 22.00 32.19
CA HIS A 61 6.06 20.95 31.96
C HIS A 61 6.07 20.53 30.49
N GLU A 62 7.23 20.09 30.00
CA GLU A 62 7.36 19.56 28.65
C GLU A 62 7.47 18.05 28.71
N CYS A 63 6.69 17.37 27.87
CA CYS A 63 6.83 15.94 27.65
C CYS A 63 7.62 15.71 26.36
N PRO A 64 8.90 15.33 26.42
CA PRO A 64 9.62 14.93 25.23
C PRO A 64 8.93 13.73 24.59
N TYR A 65 8.94 13.65 23.26
CA TYR A 65 8.43 12.49 22.57
C TYR A 65 9.56 11.48 22.34
N VAL A 66 9.28 10.21 22.57
CA VAL A 66 10.22 9.10 22.40
C VAL A 66 9.60 8.04 21.52
N THR A 67 10.44 7.31 20.79
CA THR A 67 9.97 6.21 19.93
C THR A 67 9.66 4.97 20.77
N LYS A 68 8.48 4.37 20.58
CA LYS A 68 8.10 3.05 21.09
C LYS A 68 7.76 2.17 19.89
N ASP A 69 8.77 1.44 19.40
CA ASP A 69 8.62 0.66 18.17
C ASP A 69 7.41 -0.29 18.22
N GLY A 70 6.65 -0.33 17.13
CA GLY A 70 5.48 -1.20 17.00
C GLY A 70 4.26 -0.82 17.86
N LYS A 71 4.34 0.23 18.67
CA LYS A 71 3.22 0.73 19.48
C LYS A 71 2.68 1.99 18.82
N VAL A 72 1.56 1.89 18.11
CA VAL A 72 0.93 3.04 17.45
C VAL A 72 0.33 3.98 18.48
N ASN A 73 0.77 5.24 18.50
CA ASN A 73 0.14 6.30 19.26
C ASN A 73 -1.23 6.62 18.61
N PRO A 74 -2.36 6.48 19.33
CA PRO A 74 -3.69 6.75 18.77
C PRO A 74 -3.89 8.18 18.28
N ASP A 75 -3.06 9.14 18.72
CA ASP A 75 -3.08 10.53 18.26
C ASP A 75 -2.94 10.65 16.74
N VAL A 76 -2.37 9.66 16.04
CA VAL A 76 -2.34 9.66 14.57
C VAL A 76 -3.73 9.79 13.94
N SER A 77 -4.78 9.38 14.65
CA SER A 77 -6.17 9.49 14.21
C SER A 77 -6.75 10.91 14.32
N GLU A 78 -6.05 11.84 15.00
CA GLU A 78 -6.42 13.26 15.04
C GLU A 78 -6.20 13.94 13.66
N LEU A 79 -5.29 13.41 12.84
CA LEU A 79 -5.03 13.88 11.48
C LEU A 79 -5.60 12.92 10.46
N ASP A 80 -6.41 13.44 9.53
CA ASP A 80 -7.18 12.61 8.61
C ASP A 80 -6.41 12.26 7.32
N ASP A 81 -5.37 13.02 6.98
CA ASP A 81 -4.74 12.94 5.66
C ASP A 81 -4.22 11.56 5.30
N HIS A 82 -3.63 10.84 6.26
CA HIS A 82 -3.11 9.50 5.99
C HIS A 82 -4.22 8.55 5.57
N ARG A 83 -5.35 8.58 6.29
CA ARG A 83 -6.55 7.80 5.98
C ARG A 83 -7.18 8.27 4.68
N GLN A 84 -7.26 9.57 4.45
CA GLN A 84 -7.83 10.13 3.22
C GLN A 84 -7.00 9.79 1.99
N LEU A 85 -5.67 9.80 2.10
CA LEU A 85 -4.75 9.38 1.04
C LEU A 85 -4.93 7.88 0.73
N GLN A 86 -5.06 7.04 1.77
CA GLN A 86 -5.36 5.62 1.61
C GLN A 86 -6.71 5.39 0.92
N ASN A 87 -7.77 6.07 1.37
CA ASN A 87 -9.10 5.97 0.79
C ASN A 87 -9.11 6.44 -0.66
N MET A 88 -8.46 7.57 -0.96
CA MET A 88 -8.32 8.09 -2.32
C MET A 88 -7.65 7.07 -3.24
N ALA A 89 -6.50 6.53 -2.83
CA ALA A 89 -5.75 5.55 -3.60
C ALA A 89 -6.56 4.27 -3.84
N LYS A 90 -7.15 3.72 -2.78
CA LYS A 90 -7.96 2.51 -2.82
C LYS A 90 -9.19 2.68 -3.70
N ASP A 91 -9.99 3.71 -3.46
CA ASP A 91 -11.25 3.93 -4.15
C ASP A 91 -10.99 4.16 -5.64
N THR A 92 -10.00 4.99 -5.97
CA THR A 92 -9.66 5.28 -7.38
C THR A 92 -9.21 4.03 -8.12
N LEU A 93 -8.28 3.25 -7.55
CA LEU A 93 -7.81 2.02 -8.20
C LEU A 93 -8.91 0.98 -8.33
N THR A 94 -9.73 0.81 -7.28
CA THR A 94 -10.88 -0.12 -7.29
C THR A 94 -11.87 0.24 -8.39
N LEU A 95 -12.22 1.53 -8.50
CA LEU A 95 -13.16 2.02 -9.50
C LEU A 95 -12.59 1.94 -10.92
N ALA A 96 -11.31 2.25 -11.11
CA ALA A 96 -10.65 2.12 -12.41
C ALA A 96 -10.61 0.65 -12.87
N LEU A 97 -10.29 -0.29 -11.98
CA LEU A 97 -10.34 -1.72 -12.26
C LEU A 97 -11.76 -2.21 -12.53
N ALA A 98 -12.74 -1.75 -11.75
CA ALA A 98 -14.15 -2.07 -11.98
C ALA A 98 -14.63 -1.57 -13.34
N TRP A 99 -14.26 -0.36 -13.73
CA TRP A 99 -14.54 0.15 -15.07
C TRP A 99 -13.89 -0.72 -16.14
N GLN A 100 -12.58 -1.00 -16.04
CA GLN A 100 -11.85 -1.80 -17.04
C GLN A 100 -12.43 -3.21 -17.22
N LEU A 101 -12.96 -3.82 -16.15
CA LEU A 101 -13.51 -5.17 -16.16
C LEU A 101 -14.98 -5.21 -16.58
N LEU A 102 -15.76 -4.18 -16.23
CA LEU A 102 -17.23 -4.17 -16.37
C LEU A 102 -17.75 -3.27 -17.47
N ASP A 103 -16.92 -2.34 -17.95
CA ASP A 103 -17.26 -1.39 -19.01
C ASP A 103 -18.47 -0.52 -18.61
N ILE A 104 -18.53 -0.12 -17.33
CA ILE A 104 -19.59 0.74 -16.79
C ILE A 104 -19.00 2.12 -16.48
N ASP A 105 -19.32 3.10 -17.32
CA ASP A 105 -18.69 4.44 -17.33
C ASP A 105 -18.75 5.19 -16.00
N ARG A 106 -19.82 5.01 -15.20
CA ARG A 106 -19.95 5.65 -13.89
C ARG A 106 -18.76 5.38 -12.95
N TYR A 107 -18.08 4.23 -13.10
CA TYR A 107 -16.90 3.91 -12.31
C TYR A 107 -15.68 4.73 -12.76
N ALA A 108 -15.46 4.87 -14.07
CA ALA A 108 -14.42 5.75 -14.59
C ALA A 108 -14.68 7.22 -14.29
N GLU A 109 -15.94 7.68 -14.42
CA GLU A 109 -16.36 9.04 -14.05
C GLU A 109 -16.03 9.35 -12.60
N ARG A 110 -16.37 8.42 -11.69
CA ARG A 110 -16.10 8.63 -10.26
C ARG A 110 -14.60 8.59 -9.94
N ALA A 111 -13.86 7.62 -10.49
CA ALA A 111 -12.41 7.54 -10.29
C ALA A 111 -11.71 8.81 -10.81
N SER A 112 -12.09 9.27 -12.01
CA SER A 112 -11.58 10.50 -12.61
C SER A 112 -11.87 11.73 -11.76
N LYS A 113 -13.08 11.81 -11.17
CA LYS A 113 -13.42 12.91 -10.24
C LYS A 113 -12.52 12.90 -9.01
N ILE A 114 -12.31 11.73 -8.39
CA ILE A 114 -11.45 11.61 -7.20
C ILE A 114 -10.02 12.09 -7.52
N LEU A 115 -9.46 11.67 -8.66
CA LEU A 115 -8.14 12.14 -9.10
C LEU A 115 -8.11 13.64 -9.34
N ARG A 116 -9.12 14.21 -10.01
CA ARG A 116 -9.20 15.67 -10.21
C ARG A 116 -9.24 16.42 -8.88
N ASP A 117 -10.09 16.00 -7.95
CA ASP A 117 -10.23 16.64 -6.65
C ASP A 117 -8.90 16.58 -5.86
N TRP A 118 -8.19 15.44 -5.90
CA TRP A 118 -6.96 15.25 -5.13
C TRP A 118 -5.72 15.91 -5.75
N PHE A 119 -5.62 16.00 -7.08
CA PHE A 119 -4.37 16.40 -7.74
C PHE A 119 -4.45 17.68 -8.56
N ILE A 120 -5.63 18.04 -9.07
CA ILE A 120 -5.76 19.04 -10.14
C ILE A 120 -6.54 20.26 -9.67
N ASN A 121 -7.71 20.05 -9.05
CA ASN A 121 -8.62 21.12 -8.66
C ASN A 121 -7.93 22.06 -7.65
N PRO A 122 -7.73 23.35 -7.98
CA PRO A 122 -7.00 24.28 -7.13
C PRO A 122 -7.61 24.46 -5.74
N ASP A 123 -8.91 24.19 -5.56
CA ASP A 123 -9.59 24.33 -4.25
C ASP A 123 -9.36 23.13 -3.32
N THR A 124 -8.95 21.98 -3.87
CA THR A 124 -8.90 20.72 -3.13
C THR A 124 -7.62 19.90 -3.31
N ARG A 125 -6.73 20.29 -4.23
CA ARG A 125 -5.54 19.50 -4.57
C ARG A 125 -4.53 19.40 -3.44
N MET A 126 -3.82 18.29 -3.33
CA MET A 126 -2.62 18.18 -2.52
C MET A 126 -1.46 18.91 -3.19
N ASN A 127 -0.65 19.65 -2.43
CA ASN A 127 0.63 20.16 -2.93
C ASN A 127 1.58 18.97 -3.18
N PRO A 128 2.42 18.99 -4.24
CA PRO A 128 3.28 17.86 -4.61
C PRO A 128 4.51 17.75 -3.69
N ASN A 129 4.29 17.61 -2.38
CA ASN A 129 5.33 17.45 -1.38
C ASN A 129 4.81 16.71 -0.13
N GLY A 130 5.73 16.16 0.67
CA GLY A 130 5.46 15.53 1.96
C GLY A 130 6.08 16.29 3.13
N ARG A 131 6.14 17.63 3.07
CA ARG A 131 6.93 18.46 4.00
C ARG A 131 6.56 18.25 5.47
N TYR A 132 5.31 17.91 5.76
CA TYR A 132 4.80 17.68 7.12
C TYR A 132 4.41 16.22 7.38
N ALA A 133 4.88 15.28 6.55
CA ALA A 133 4.62 13.86 6.73
C ALA A 133 5.34 13.29 7.96
N GLN A 134 4.59 12.60 8.81
CA GLN A 134 5.04 12.01 10.08
C GLN A 134 5.82 12.98 10.97
N THR A 135 5.22 14.13 11.21
CA THR A 135 5.69 15.11 12.20
C THR A 135 5.66 14.49 13.59
N VAL A 136 6.66 14.82 14.42
CA VAL A 136 6.67 14.44 15.85
C VAL A 136 6.03 15.56 16.64
N ARG A 137 5.04 15.23 17.47
CA ARG A 137 4.35 16.21 18.34
C ARG A 137 5.29 16.69 19.45
N GLY A 138 5.01 17.85 20.02
CA GLY A 138 5.76 18.45 21.13
C GLY A 138 6.27 19.84 20.80
N LYS A 139 6.97 20.49 21.73
CA LYS A 139 7.62 21.77 21.44
C LYS A 139 8.83 21.54 20.53
N GLY A 140 9.01 22.38 19.51
CA GLY A 140 10.12 22.29 18.56
C GLY A 140 9.69 22.45 17.11
N GLU A 141 10.48 21.89 16.20
CA GLU A 141 10.19 21.92 14.76
C GLU A 141 9.06 20.96 14.41
N TRP A 142 8.00 21.49 13.81
CA TRP A 142 6.86 20.72 13.32
C TRP A 142 7.06 20.20 11.90
N LEU A 143 8.32 20.05 11.46
CA LEU A 143 8.63 19.54 10.13
C LEU A 143 8.47 18.01 10.10
N GLY A 144 8.03 17.52 8.94
CA GLY A 144 7.98 16.10 8.65
C GLY A 144 9.37 15.48 8.58
N ARG A 145 9.42 14.15 8.68
CA ARG A 145 10.67 13.39 8.75
C ARG A 145 10.89 12.60 7.46
N GLY A 146 12.14 12.21 7.20
CA GLY A 146 12.48 11.29 6.11
C GLY A 146 11.58 10.05 6.07
N PRO A 147 11.44 9.28 7.17
CA PRO A 147 10.52 8.15 7.23
C PRO A 147 9.06 8.45 6.90
N GLY A 148 8.63 9.72 6.99
CA GLY A 148 7.29 10.15 6.60
C GLY A 148 6.98 9.99 5.12
N LEU A 149 7.99 9.95 4.24
CA LEU A 149 7.79 9.73 2.81
C LEU A 149 7.17 8.36 2.50
N ILE A 150 7.17 7.43 3.46
CA ILE A 150 6.51 6.13 3.31
C ILE A 150 4.98 6.23 3.29
N ASP A 151 4.41 7.31 3.83
CA ASP A 151 2.97 7.56 3.78
C ASP A 151 2.50 7.74 2.33
N LEU A 152 3.34 8.35 1.50
CA LEU A 152 3.03 8.71 0.12
C LEU A 152 3.06 7.52 -0.85
N ARG A 153 3.40 6.31 -0.38
CA ARG A 153 3.45 5.09 -1.22
C ARG A 153 2.14 4.78 -1.94
N PHE A 154 1.01 5.19 -1.36
CA PHE A 154 -0.32 5.00 -1.92
C PHE A 154 -0.52 5.79 -3.23
N LEU A 155 0.28 6.82 -3.49
CA LEU A 155 0.24 7.57 -4.75
C LEU A 155 0.57 6.70 -5.97
N LEU A 156 1.34 5.61 -5.81
CA LEU A 156 1.57 4.64 -6.89
C LEU A 156 0.25 4.00 -7.39
N GLN A 157 -0.71 3.77 -6.49
CA GLN A 157 -2.03 3.24 -6.89
C GLN A 157 -2.83 4.28 -7.68
N ALA A 158 -2.72 5.56 -7.33
CA ALA A 158 -3.36 6.64 -8.08
C ALA A 158 -2.76 6.77 -9.50
N ALA A 159 -1.44 6.67 -9.63
CA ALA A 159 -0.75 6.63 -10.92
C ALA A 159 -1.24 5.44 -11.78
N ASN A 160 -1.29 4.24 -11.21
CA ASN A 160 -1.81 3.04 -11.89
C ASN A 160 -3.28 3.21 -12.33
N ALA A 161 -4.12 3.80 -11.47
CA ALA A 161 -5.51 4.05 -11.79
C ALA A 161 -5.64 5.03 -12.96
N ALA A 162 -4.86 6.10 -12.99
CA ALA A 162 -4.84 7.05 -14.10
C ALA A 162 -4.44 6.37 -15.42
N SER A 163 -3.42 5.51 -15.41
CA SER A 163 -3.00 4.76 -16.60
C SER A 163 -4.09 3.83 -17.14
N ILE A 164 -4.88 3.21 -16.26
CA ILE A 164 -6.07 2.43 -16.67
C ILE A 164 -7.11 3.36 -17.31
N LEU A 165 -7.41 4.48 -16.64
CA LEU A 165 -8.47 5.41 -17.05
C LEU A 165 -8.18 6.17 -18.34
N GLN A 166 -6.94 6.24 -18.83
CA GLN A 166 -6.61 6.83 -20.15
C GLN A 166 -7.37 6.19 -21.31
N GLN A 167 -7.87 4.97 -21.14
CA GLN A 167 -8.72 4.29 -22.12
C GLN A 167 -10.20 4.74 -22.05
N SER A 168 -10.59 5.52 -21.05
CA SER A 168 -11.95 6.00 -20.81
C SER A 168 -12.15 7.41 -21.35
N GLN A 169 -13.38 7.77 -21.72
CA GLN A 169 -13.72 9.16 -22.07
C GLN A 169 -13.77 10.08 -20.83
N ALA A 170 -13.91 9.51 -19.63
CA ALA A 170 -14.05 10.27 -18.39
C ALA A 170 -12.72 10.88 -17.89
N TRP A 171 -11.57 10.38 -18.37
CA TRP A 171 -10.24 10.87 -18.03
C TRP A 171 -9.56 11.40 -19.29
N THR A 172 -9.48 12.72 -19.40
CA THR A 172 -8.99 13.37 -20.62
C THR A 172 -7.47 13.40 -20.67
N GLU A 173 -6.92 13.66 -21.86
CA GLU A 173 -5.49 13.91 -22.03
C GLU A 173 -5.01 15.10 -21.17
N GLN A 174 -5.84 16.14 -21.03
CA GLN A 174 -5.54 17.28 -20.17
C GLN A 174 -5.43 16.86 -18.69
N ASP A 175 -6.35 16.01 -18.21
CA ASP A 175 -6.29 15.50 -16.84
C ASP A 175 -5.02 14.67 -16.62
N HIS A 176 -4.68 13.79 -17.58
CA HIS A 176 -3.48 12.97 -17.51
C HIS A 176 -2.21 13.82 -17.49
N ASN A 177 -2.10 14.82 -18.36
CA ASN A 177 -0.94 15.71 -18.41
C ASN A 177 -0.79 16.54 -17.12
N ALA A 178 -1.91 17.01 -16.53
CA ALA A 178 -1.88 17.69 -15.25
C ALA A 178 -1.37 16.78 -14.11
N LEU A 179 -1.79 15.50 -14.10
CA LEU A 179 -1.32 14.53 -13.13
C LEU A 179 0.17 14.19 -13.34
N VAL A 180 0.62 14.03 -14.59
CA VAL A 180 2.04 13.84 -14.94
C VAL A 180 2.90 15.02 -14.47
N GLN A 181 2.40 16.25 -14.61
CA GLN A 181 3.08 17.42 -14.06
C GLN A 181 3.18 17.36 -12.53
N TRP A 182 2.08 17.03 -11.85
CA TRP A 182 2.07 16.89 -10.39
C TRP A 182 3.08 15.86 -9.88
N PHE A 183 3.17 14.68 -10.51
CA PHE A 183 4.17 13.66 -10.16
C PHE A 183 5.61 14.05 -10.54
N SER A 184 5.77 14.88 -11.58
CA SER A 184 7.08 15.45 -11.93
C SER A 184 7.57 16.41 -10.86
N ASP A 185 6.69 17.28 -10.36
CA ASP A 185 6.99 18.21 -9.28
C ASP A 185 7.28 17.46 -7.97
N LEU A 186 6.52 16.41 -7.67
CA LEU A 186 6.75 15.55 -6.52
C LEU A 186 8.12 14.86 -6.59
N SER A 187 8.47 14.30 -7.74
CA SER A 187 9.79 13.64 -7.95
C SER A 187 10.95 14.63 -7.78
N ALA A 188 10.79 15.87 -8.27
CA ALA A 188 11.78 16.93 -8.07
C ALA A 188 11.91 17.29 -6.58
N TRP A 189 10.80 17.38 -5.85
CA TRP A 189 10.83 17.63 -4.41
C TRP A 189 11.43 16.46 -3.63
N TYR A 190 11.10 15.21 -3.98
CA TYR A 190 11.69 14.00 -3.38
C TYR A 190 13.21 14.04 -3.41
N THR A 191 13.79 14.35 -4.56
CA THR A 191 15.25 14.30 -4.76
C THR A 191 16.01 15.49 -4.17
N THR A 192 15.34 16.60 -3.88
CA THR A 192 15.98 17.84 -3.41
C THR A 192 15.67 18.19 -1.95
N SER A 193 14.58 17.66 -1.39
CA SER A 193 14.15 17.92 -0.01
C SER A 193 15.09 17.32 1.04
N GLU A 194 15.11 17.92 2.23
CA GLU A 194 15.84 17.37 3.37
C GLU A 194 15.30 16.00 3.81
N GLN A 195 14.00 15.76 3.65
CA GLN A 195 13.37 14.47 3.90
C GLN A 195 13.93 13.39 2.95
N GLY A 196 13.98 13.67 1.65
CA GLY A 196 14.55 12.73 0.68
C GLY A 196 16.04 12.48 0.89
N LYS A 197 16.83 13.54 1.12
CA LYS A 197 18.25 13.42 1.49
C LYS A 197 18.45 12.56 2.73
N HIS A 198 17.56 12.65 3.72
CA HIS A 198 17.60 11.80 4.90
C HIS A 198 17.30 10.34 4.55
N VAL A 199 16.23 10.05 3.80
CA VAL A 199 15.87 8.65 3.46
C VAL A 199 16.95 7.95 2.66
N ILE A 200 17.65 8.64 1.76
CA ILE A 200 18.74 8.05 0.95
C ILE A 200 19.85 7.42 1.83
N ARG A 201 20.02 7.87 3.08
CA ARG A 201 21.01 7.32 4.02
C ARG A 201 20.48 6.17 4.88
N MET A 202 19.18 5.89 4.83
CA MET A 202 18.55 4.77 5.54
C MET A 202 18.88 3.45 4.84
N LYS A 203 18.75 2.34 5.57
CA LYS A 203 19.18 1.01 5.10
C LYS A 203 18.09 -0.05 5.17
N ASN A 204 16.91 0.29 5.69
CA ASN A 204 15.80 -0.63 5.92
C ASN A 204 14.66 -0.35 4.91
N ASN A 205 13.49 -0.94 5.13
CA ASN A 205 12.29 -0.84 4.28
C ASN A 205 11.92 0.58 3.83
N VAL A 206 12.24 1.60 4.63
CA VAL A 206 11.97 3.00 4.29
C VAL A 206 12.74 3.42 3.03
N LYS A 207 13.99 2.97 2.89
CA LYS A 207 14.82 3.22 1.70
C LYS A 207 14.24 2.52 0.48
N THR A 208 13.84 1.25 0.62
CA THR A 208 13.25 0.47 -0.47
C THR A 208 11.94 1.08 -0.96
N TRP A 209 11.08 1.50 -0.05
CA TRP A 209 9.85 2.20 -0.41
C TRP A 209 10.09 3.56 -1.05
N TYR A 210 11.16 4.27 -0.67
CA TYR A 210 11.54 5.51 -1.34
C TYR A 210 11.97 5.26 -2.78
N ASP A 211 12.82 4.27 -3.03
CA ASP A 211 13.24 3.93 -4.39
C ASP A 211 12.08 3.39 -5.23
N ALA A 212 11.22 2.54 -4.66
CA ALA A 212 10.04 2.01 -5.32
C ALA A 212 9.09 3.13 -5.76
N GLN A 213 8.83 4.09 -4.88
CA GLN A 213 8.03 5.28 -5.18
C GLN A 213 8.68 6.12 -6.27
N LEU A 214 9.95 6.51 -6.09
CA LEU A 214 10.64 7.40 -7.02
C LEU A 214 10.80 6.77 -8.41
N ALA A 215 11.14 5.49 -8.50
CA ALA A 215 11.20 4.77 -9.77
C ALA A 215 9.81 4.70 -10.43
N GLY A 216 8.75 4.40 -9.67
CA GLY A 216 7.39 4.39 -10.18
C GLY A 216 6.90 5.76 -10.65
N PHE A 217 7.23 6.83 -9.94
CA PHE A 217 6.89 8.20 -10.35
C PHE A 217 7.65 8.60 -11.63
N TYR A 218 8.93 8.22 -11.75
CA TYR A 218 9.68 8.44 -12.99
C TYR A 218 9.14 7.63 -14.16
N ALA A 219 8.76 6.37 -13.96
CA ALA A 219 8.12 5.56 -14.99
C ALA A 219 6.80 6.18 -15.45
N PHE A 220 5.92 6.54 -14.51
CA PHE A 220 4.64 7.19 -14.81
C PHE A 220 4.79 8.52 -15.57
N THR A 221 5.83 9.29 -15.27
CA THR A 221 6.11 10.57 -15.94
C THR A 221 6.92 10.43 -17.24
N GLY A 222 7.13 9.20 -17.73
CA GLY A 222 7.88 8.93 -18.95
C GLY A 222 9.40 9.14 -18.83
N LYS A 223 9.93 9.35 -17.63
CA LYS A 223 11.35 9.55 -17.33
C LYS A 223 12.06 8.21 -17.13
N THR A 224 11.96 7.32 -18.12
CA THR A 224 12.43 5.92 -18.05
C THR A 224 13.90 5.79 -17.66
N THR A 225 14.80 6.65 -18.15
CA THR A 225 16.22 6.62 -17.76
C THR A 225 16.41 6.87 -16.26
N MET A 226 15.70 7.85 -15.69
CA MET A 226 15.79 8.13 -14.25
C MET A 226 15.20 7.00 -13.41
N ALA A 227 14.12 6.35 -13.87
CA ALA A 227 13.59 5.15 -13.21
C ALA A 227 14.62 4.01 -13.20
N LYS A 228 15.31 3.78 -14.33
CA LYS A 228 16.40 2.81 -14.42
C LYS A 228 17.54 3.13 -13.45
N ASP A 229 17.97 4.39 -13.38
CA ASP A 229 19.07 4.80 -12.50
C ASP A 229 18.75 4.56 -11.02
N VAL A 230 17.50 4.82 -10.60
CA VAL A 230 17.04 4.53 -9.23
C VAL A 230 17.09 3.02 -8.95
N ILE A 231 16.56 2.20 -9.85
CA ILE A 231 16.54 0.73 -9.71
C ILE A 231 17.97 0.17 -9.70
N GLN A 232 18.83 0.63 -10.60
CA GLN A 232 20.21 0.16 -10.69
C GLN A 232 20.99 0.54 -9.42
N THR A 233 20.79 1.77 -8.92
CA THR A 233 21.36 2.20 -7.64
C THR A 233 20.91 1.29 -6.50
N TYR A 234 19.63 0.93 -6.44
CA TYR A 234 19.14 -0.01 -5.43
C TYR A 234 19.83 -1.37 -5.52
N ILE A 235 19.92 -1.95 -6.73
CA ILE A 235 20.58 -3.23 -6.99
C ILE A 235 22.05 -3.20 -6.52
N ASP A 236 22.78 -2.16 -6.90
CA ASP A 236 24.23 -2.07 -6.67
C ASP A 236 24.57 -1.76 -5.22
N VAL A 237 23.73 -0.99 -4.52
CA VAL A 237 24.06 -0.38 -3.24
C VAL A 237 23.29 -1.01 -2.08
N ASP A 238 21.97 -1.15 -2.20
CA ASP A 238 21.09 -1.43 -1.08
C ASP A 238 20.62 -2.89 -1.03
N TYR A 239 20.60 -3.58 -2.17
CA TYR A 239 20.01 -4.91 -2.25
C TYR A 239 20.72 -5.94 -1.36
N SER A 240 22.06 -5.90 -1.33
CA SER A 240 22.88 -6.77 -0.46
C SER A 240 22.84 -6.35 1.01
N ARG A 241 22.44 -5.11 1.32
CA ARG A 241 22.30 -4.63 2.71
C ARG A 241 20.98 -5.05 3.34
N GLN A 242 20.01 -5.43 2.51
CA GLN A 242 18.64 -5.67 2.92
C GLN A 242 18.18 -7.12 2.82
N ILE A 243 18.78 -7.90 1.91
CA ILE A 243 18.51 -9.32 1.79
C ILE A 243 19.78 -10.09 2.11
N ASP A 244 19.73 -10.86 3.19
CA ASP A 244 20.80 -11.75 3.63
C ASP A 244 20.92 -12.95 2.68
N LYS A 245 22.02 -13.70 2.79
CA LYS A 245 22.30 -14.87 1.94
C LYS A 245 21.16 -15.91 1.91
N ASP A 246 20.45 -16.07 3.03
CA ASP A 246 19.35 -17.03 3.19
C ASP A 246 17.97 -16.43 2.85
N GLY A 247 17.91 -15.18 2.39
CA GLY A 247 16.67 -14.43 2.14
C GLY A 247 16.14 -13.68 3.35
N GLY A 248 16.83 -13.77 4.50
CA GLY A 248 16.53 -12.97 5.68
C GLY A 248 16.62 -11.48 5.42
N GLN A 249 15.93 -10.69 6.25
CA GLN A 249 15.95 -9.23 6.19
C GLN A 249 16.35 -8.70 7.56
N SER A 250 17.64 -8.79 7.89
CA SER A 250 18.17 -8.56 9.24
C SER A 250 17.68 -7.28 9.93
N LEU A 251 17.56 -6.16 9.21
CA LEU A 251 17.08 -4.89 9.80
C LEU A 251 15.59 -4.90 10.13
N GLU A 252 14.79 -5.67 9.38
CA GLU A 252 13.36 -5.85 9.65
C GLU A 252 13.13 -6.88 10.75
N LEU A 253 13.95 -7.92 10.80
CA LEU A 253 13.93 -8.94 11.84
C LEU A 253 14.35 -8.44 13.23
N GLN A 254 14.98 -7.26 13.32
CA GLN A 254 15.29 -6.60 14.59
C GLN A 254 14.11 -5.79 15.15
N ARG A 255 13.02 -5.64 14.39
CA ARG A 255 11.85 -4.83 14.79
C ARG A 255 10.92 -5.60 15.70
N THR A 256 10.07 -4.86 16.42
CA THR A 256 9.03 -5.45 17.27
C THR A 256 8.03 -6.31 16.49
N HIS A 257 7.63 -5.89 15.30
CA HIS A 257 6.75 -6.64 14.38
C HIS A 257 7.52 -7.23 13.20
N GLN A 258 8.53 -8.06 13.49
CA GLN A 258 9.51 -8.61 12.52
C GLN A 258 8.89 -9.05 11.20
N PHE A 259 7.84 -9.89 11.28
CA PHE A 259 7.22 -10.47 10.11
C PHE A 259 6.50 -9.42 9.23
N HIS A 260 5.79 -8.49 9.86
CA HIS A 260 5.12 -7.40 9.16
C HIS A 260 6.15 -6.55 8.40
N PHE A 261 7.24 -6.13 9.06
CA PHE A 261 8.26 -5.31 8.41
C PHE A 261 8.96 -6.05 7.26
N SER A 262 9.24 -7.34 7.40
CA SER A 262 9.82 -8.13 6.30
C SER A 262 8.87 -8.28 5.11
N ASN A 263 7.55 -8.45 5.35
CA ASN A 263 6.56 -8.45 4.27
C ASN A 263 6.43 -7.08 3.62
N PHE A 264 6.44 -6.04 4.44
CA PHE A 264 6.30 -4.67 3.98
C PHE A 264 7.48 -4.23 3.11
N ASN A 265 8.70 -4.67 3.42
CA ASN A 265 9.86 -4.45 2.55
C ASN A 265 9.81 -5.34 1.28
N LEU A 266 9.35 -6.59 1.41
CA LEU A 266 9.14 -7.49 0.27
C LEU A 266 8.12 -6.92 -0.72
N GLU A 267 7.10 -6.22 -0.24
CA GLU A 267 6.15 -5.50 -1.08
C GLU A 267 6.86 -4.41 -1.91
N ALA A 268 7.70 -3.59 -1.28
CA ALA A 268 8.46 -2.55 -1.95
C ALA A 268 9.44 -3.11 -3.01
N LEU A 269 10.10 -4.22 -2.69
CA LEU A 269 10.95 -4.97 -3.63
C LEU A 269 10.17 -5.46 -4.86
N ILE A 270 8.95 -5.97 -4.65
CA ILE A 270 8.06 -6.39 -5.72
C ILE A 270 7.63 -5.20 -6.59
N TYR A 271 7.34 -4.04 -5.98
CA TYR A 271 7.07 -2.80 -6.73
C TYR A 271 8.27 -2.39 -7.59
N LEU A 272 9.48 -2.37 -7.02
CA LEU A 272 10.71 -2.10 -7.78
C LEU A 272 10.87 -3.05 -8.96
N ALA A 273 10.60 -4.33 -8.77
CA ALA A 273 10.70 -5.32 -9.82
C ALA A 273 9.61 -5.19 -10.89
N LYS A 274 8.40 -4.74 -10.53
CA LYS A 274 7.35 -4.41 -11.50
C LYS A 274 7.69 -3.17 -12.32
N VAL A 275 8.24 -2.13 -11.70
CA VAL A 275 8.76 -0.98 -12.47
C VAL A 275 9.94 -1.42 -13.33
N GLY A 276 10.79 -2.33 -12.82
CA GLY A 276 11.85 -2.99 -13.57
C GLY A 276 11.35 -3.66 -14.85
N ASP A 277 10.27 -4.44 -14.79
CA ASP A 277 9.64 -5.06 -15.96
C ASP A 277 9.23 -3.99 -17.01
N GLU A 278 8.67 -2.86 -16.55
CA GLU A 278 8.24 -1.75 -17.42
C GLU A 278 9.42 -1.03 -18.11
N VAL A 279 10.52 -0.84 -17.38
CA VAL A 279 11.69 -0.13 -17.91
C VAL A 279 12.74 -1.05 -18.52
N GLY A 280 12.59 -2.37 -18.43
CA GLY A 280 13.52 -3.35 -18.98
C GLY A 280 14.73 -3.67 -18.10
N ILE A 281 14.57 -3.67 -16.78
CA ILE A 281 15.55 -4.17 -15.80
C ILE A 281 14.96 -5.38 -15.08
N ASP A 282 15.63 -6.53 -15.16
CA ASP A 282 15.15 -7.77 -14.51
C ASP A 282 15.57 -7.83 -13.03
N VAL A 283 14.89 -7.06 -12.18
CA VAL A 283 15.12 -7.08 -10.72
C VAL A 283 14.71 -8.42 -10.11
N TRP A 284 13.75 -9.13 -10.71
CA TRP A 284 13.21 -10.39 -10.18
C TRP A 284 14.26 -11.48 -10.07
N HIS A 285 15.12 -11.61 -11.09
CA HIS A 285 16.13 -12.66 -11.15
C HIS A 285 17.53 -12.17 -10.82
N THR A 286 17.77 -10.85 -10.83
CA THR A 286 19.07 -10.27 -10.46
C THR A 286 19.44 -10.69 -9.03
N PRO A 287 20.54 -11.43 -8.82
CA PRO A 287 21.00 -11.74 -7.48
C PRO A 287 21.73 -10.55 -6.87
N ASN A 288 21.60 -10.38 -5.56
CA ASN A 288 22.50 -9.52 -4.80
C ASN A 288 23.89 -10.16 -4.65
N GLN A 289 24.83 -9.47 -3.99
CA GLN A 289 26.21 -9.96 -3.81
C GLN A 289 26.31 -11.27 -3.00
N HIS A 290 25.25 -11.67 -2.30
CA HIS A 290 25.18 -12.91 -1.53
C HIS A 290 24.57 -14.07 -2.33
N GLY A 291 24.07 -13.82 -3.54
CA GLY A 291 23.34 -14.79 -4.36
C GLY A 291 21.84 -14.87 -4.04
N ALA A 292 21.33 -13.98 -3.18
CA ALA A 292 19.91 -13.93 -2.82
C ALA A 292 19.15 -12.94 -3.70
N ASN A 293 17.86 -13.17 -3.90
CA ASN A 293 16.97 -12.26 -4.63
C ASN A 293 15.56 -12.25 -4.01
N ILE A 294 14.58 -11.65 -4.70
CA ILE A 294 13.19 -11.57 -4.24
C ILE A 294 12.61 -12.98 -3.96
N LYS A 295 12.88 -13.96 -4.82
CA LYS A 295 12.45 -15.35 -4.59
C LYS A 295 13.02 -15.88 -3.28
N THR A 296 14.32 -15.70 -3.03
CA THR A 296 14.95 -16.14 -1.77
C THR A 296 14.26 -15.52 -0.55
N ALA A 297 13.90 -14.23 -0.60
CA ALA A 297 13.20 -13.57 0.50
C ALA A 297 11.75 -14.10 0.72
N VAL A 298 11.03 -14.42 -0.35
CA VAL A 298 9.72 -15.10 -0.25
C VAL A 298 9.87 -16.47 0.41
N GLU A 299 10.86 -17.27 -0.04
CA GLU A 299 11.14 -18.60 0.52
C GLU A 299 11.52 -18.53 1.99
N PHE A 300 12.33 -17.53 2.37
CA PHE A 300 12.69 -17.29 3.76
C PHE A 300 11.45 -17.06 4.63
N LEU A 301 10.53 -16.19 4.21
CA LEU A 301 9.30 -15.90 4.97
C LEU A 301 8.35 -17.10 5.04
N LEU A 302 8.25 -17.88 3.96
CA LEU A 302 7.47 -19.13 3.94
C LEU A 302 8.04 -20.21 4.86
N SER A 303 9.36 -20.20 5.10
CA SER A 303 10.01 -21.15 6.01
C SER A 303 9.70 -20.90 7.49
N LYS A 304 9.20 -19.70 7.85
CA LYS A 304 8.95 -19.34 9.26
C LYS A 304 7.61 -19.88 9.74
N LYS A 305 7.53 -20.21 11.04
CA LYS A 305 6.26 -20.53 11.69
C LYS A 305 5.46 -19.24 11.91
N LEU A 306 4.34 -19.07 11.21
CA LEU A 306 3.56 -17.83 11.22
C LEU A 306 2.27 -17.95 12.04
N LYS A 307 1.90 -16.86 12.74
CA LYS A 307 0.52 -16.64 13.26
C LYS A 307 -0.46 -16.44 12.08
N THR A 308 -1.75 -16.64 12.28
CA THR A 308 -2.76 -16.62 11.19
C THR A 308 -2.81 -15.30 10.42
N ASN A 309 -2.80 -14.15 11.11
CA ASN A 309 -2.82 -12.81 10.49
C ASN A 309 -1.57 -12.54 9.63
N ALA A 310 -0.39 -13.00 10.06
CA ALA A 310 0.84 -12.94 9.28
C ALA A 310 0.73 -13.72 7.95
N ARG A 311 -0.07 -14.79 7.90
CA ARG A 311 -0.18 -15.59 6.66
C ARG A 311 -0.92 -14.83 5.55
N GLU A 312 -1.88 -13.98 5.88
CA GLU A 312 -2.65 -13.21 4.89
C GLU A 312 -1.82 -12.14 4.18
N GLU A 313 -0.86 -11.51 4.88
CA GLU A 313 0.07 -10.55 4.28
C GLU A 313 0.97 -11.21 3.22
N LEU A 314 1.50 -12.40 3.55
CA LEU A 314 2.42 -13.13 2.69
C LEU A 314 1.74 -13.78 1.49
N GLN A 315 0.47 -14.19 1.60
CA GLN A 315 -0.30 -14.78 0.50
C GLN A 315 -0.21 -13.95 -0.79
N ARG A 316 -0.25 -12.62 -0.65
CA ARG A 316 -0.16 -11.71 -1.79
C ARG A 316 1.19 -11.83 -2.49
N HIS A 317 2.28 -11.71 -1.74
CA HIS A 317 3.63 -11.81 -2.30
C HIS A 317 3.91 -13.18 -2.91
N VAL A 318 3.41 -14.26 -2.29
CA VAL A 318 3.54 -15.62 -2.80
C VAL A 318 2.91 -15.74 -4.17
N ALA A 319 1.68 -15.24 -4.35
CA ALA A 319 1.01 -15.39 -5.61
C ALA A 319 1.62 -14.49 -6.71
N VAL A 320 2.27 -13.35 -6.36
CA VAL A 320 3.06 -12.55 -7.31
C VAL A 320 4.30 -13.35 -7.70
N GLY A 321 4.94 -13.96 -6.71
CA GLY A 321 6.05 -14.89 -6.91
C GLY A 321 5.65 -16.05 -7.83
N GLN A 322 4.49 -16.68 -7.64
CA GLN A 322 4.01 -17.76 -8.51
C GLN A 322 3.76 -17.28 -9.94
N ALA A 323 3.24 -16.07 -10.11
CA ALA A 323 3.05 -15.47 -11.42
C ALA A 323 4.37 -15.21 -12.14
N LYS A 324 5.44 -14.83 -11.41
CA LYS A 324 6.74 -14.52 -12.00
C LYS A 324 7.64 -15.75 -12.17
N TYR A 325 7.75 -16.57 -11.13
CA TYR A 325 8.71 -17.67 -11.04
C TYR A 325 8.11 -19.05 -11.35
N GLY A 326 6.81 -19.13 -11.68
CA GLY A 326 6.11 -20.39 -11.97
C GLY A 326 5.28 -20.92 -10.80
N LYS A 327 4.20 -21.64 -11.12
CA LYS A 327 3.17 -22.08 -10.16
C LYS A 327 3.72 -23.05 -9.10
N ASP A 328 4.62 -23.94 -9.49
CA ASP A 328 5.16 -25.00 -8.63
C ASP A 328 6.18 -24.49 -7.61
N THR A 329 6.75 -23.31 -7.87
CA THR A 329 7.86 -22.73 -7.09
C THR A 329 7.51 -22.51 -5.62
N PHE A 330 6.24 -22.22 -5.31
CA PHE A 330 5.76 -21.99 -3.93
C PHE A 330 4.56 -22.87 -3.54
N LEU A 331 4.15 -23.82 -4.38
CA LEU A 331 2.85 -24.49 -4.30
C LEU A 331 2.63 -25.25 -2.98
N ASN A 332 3.64 -26.00 -2.53
CA ASN A 332 3.55 -26.79 -1.30
C ASN A 332 3.40 -25.93 -0.03
N GLN A 333 3.94 -24.71 -0.05
CA GLN A 333 3.87 -23.76 1.08
C GLN A 333 2.61 -22.87 0.97
N ALA A 334 2.18 -22.53 -0.26
CA ALA A 334 0.93 -21.81 -0.52
C ALA A 334 -0.32 -22.61 -0.10
N LEU A 335 -0.32 -23.94 -0.31
CA LEU A 335 -1.40 -24.83 0.14
C LEU A 335 -1.50 -24.89 1.68
N MET A 336 -0.39 -24.85 2.42
CA MET A 336 -0.41 -24.72 3.89
C MET A 336 -1.01 -23.39 4.35
N VAL A 337 -0.71 -22.33 3.61
CA VAL A 337 -1.19 -20.98 3.89
C VAL A 337 -2.69 -20.83 3.53
N ALA A 338 -3.19 -21.55 2.52
CA ALA A 338 -4.59 -21.52 2.08
C ALA A 338 -5.52 -22.49 2.83
N SER A 339 -5.03 -23.67 3.23
CA SER A 339 -5.86 -24.73 3.86
C SER A 339 -6.32 -24.44 5.28
N LEU A 340 -5.75 -23.43 5.95
CA LEU A 340 -6.08 -23.08 7.34
C LEU A 340 -7.04 -21.90 7.49
N GLY A 341 -7.47 -21.29 6.36
CA GLY A 341 -8.57 -20.32 6.34
C GLY A 341 -9.96 -20.94 6.59
N HIS A 342 -10.05 -22.26 6.70
CA HIS A 342 -11.30 -23.00 6.89
C HIS A 342 -11.47 -23.68 8.27
N THR A 343 -10.47 -23.62 9.16
CA THR A 343 -10.64 -24.16 10.52
C THR A 343 -11.05 -23.06 11.49
N GLN A 344 -12.37 -22.80 11.57
CA GLN A 344 -12.94 -22.28 12.82
C GLN A 344 -12.77 -23.36 13.90
N GLY A 345 -12.11 -23.01 15.00
CA GLY A 345 -12.12 -23.79 16.23
C GLY A 345 -11.14 -24.97 16.27
N ALA A 346 -9.90 -24.72 16.67
CA ALA A 346 -9.11 -25.66 17.48
C ALA A 346 -7.96 -24.88 18.14
N GLY A 347 -7.98 -24.84 19.48
CA GLY A 347 -6.97 -24.13 20.27
C GLY A 347 -5.59 -24.75 20.15
N ILE A 348 -4.56 -23.91 20.02
CA ILE A 348 -3.18 -24.25 20.37
C ILE A 348 -2.56 -23.00 21.01
N THR A 349 -2.08 -23.19 22.22
CA THR A 349 -1.40 -22.24 23.09
C THR A 349 0.04 -21.92 22.64
N GLU A 350 0.43 -20.68 22.92
CA GLU A 350 1.78 -20.14 23.22
C GLU A 350 2.89 -20.05 22.15
N LEU A 351 3.26 -18.79 21.84
CA LEU A 351 4.48 -18.22 22.40
C LEU A 351 4.11 -16.92 23.15
N ALA A 352 4.33 -16.94 24.47
CA ALA A 352 4.16 -15.82 25.37
C ALA A 352 5.29 -14.81 25.20
N ASN A 353 4.92 -13.54 24.98
CA ASN A 353 5.56 -12.33 25.54
C ASN A 353 4.81 -11.06 25.08
N ASP A 354 3.47 -11.10 25.13
CA ASP A 354 2.61 -9.95 24.79
C ASP A 354 1.72 -9.54 25.98
N ALA A 355 2.23 -9.69 27.20
CA ALA A 355 1.53 -9.35 28.43
C ALA A 355 2.25 -8.21 29.15
N THR A 356 1.85 -6.96 28.89
CA THR A 356 1.86 -5.80 29.84
C THR A 356 1.09 -4.58 29.28
N ALA A 357 0.06 -4.77 28.46
CA ALA A 357 -0.91 -3.70 28.23
C ALA A 357 -2.03 -3.81 29.29
N PRO A 358 -2.22 -2.82 30.17
CA PRO A 358 -3.33 -2.86 31.13
C PRO A 358 -4.68 -2.80 30.41
N PRO A 359 -5.75 -3.39 30.98
CA PRO A 359 -7.06 -3.44 30.36
C PRO A 359 -7.64 -2.02 30.23
N ILE A 360 -8.02 -1.64 29.00
CA ILE A 360 -8.77 -0.42 28.73
C ILE A 360 -10.22 -0.68 29.14
N ASN A 361 -10.58 -0.28 30.37
CA ASN A 361 -11.97 -0.18 30.79
C ASN A 361 -12.66 0.95 30.01
N GLY A 362 -13.80 0.62 29.40
CA GLY A 362 -14.43 1.40 28.34
C GLY A 362 -15.18 2.66 28.75
N THR A 363 -15.67 3.37 27.73
CA THR A 363 -17.03 3.97 27.64
C THR A 363 -17.28 4.77 26.35
N ASN A 364 -16.41 4.71 25.32
CA ASN A 364 -16.70 5.25 23.99
C ASN A 364 -16.58 4.19 22.89
N ALA A 365 -17.38 3.13 22.99
CA ALA A 365 -17.69 2.30 21.82
C ALA A 365 -18.66 3.10 20.96
N TRP A 366 -18.14 3.78 19.94
CA TRP A 366 -18.97 4.31 18.86
C TRP A 366 -19.70 3.14 18.20
N PRO A 367 -20.97 3.31 17.80
CA PRO A 367 -21.81 2.20 17.37
C PRO A 367 -21.10 1.48 16.22
N THR A 368 -20.90 0.17 16.40
CA THR A 368 -20.61 -0.72 15.29
C THR A 368 -21.75 -0.53 14.30
N ALA A 369 -21.50 0.24 13.24
CA ALA A 369 -22.45 0.37 12.15
C ALA A 369 -22.68 -1.06 11.65
N LYS A 370 -23.86 -1.62 11.93
CA LYS A 370 -24.29 -2.85 11.28
C LYS A 370 -24.22 -2.58 9.78
N ARG A 371 -23.25 -3.24 9.14
CA ARG A 371 -23.01 -3.26 7.70
C ARG A 371 -24.34 -3.55 7.00
N PRO A 372 -24.88 -2.65 6.17
CA PRO A 372 -25.94 -3.04 5.27
C PRO A 372 -25.26 -3.77 4.11
N THR A 373 -25.08 -5.09 4.24
CA THR A 373 -24.99 -5.92 3.03
C THR A 373 -26.38 -5.86 2.41
N ASN A 374 -26.50 -5.36 1.19
CA ASN A 374 -27.73 -5.51 0.40
C ASN A 374 -27.49 -6.69 -0.55
N PRO A 375 -27.91 -7.92 -0.20
CA PRO A 375 -27.62 -9.11 -0.99
C PRO A 375 -28.14 -9.01 -2.42
N ALA A 376 -29.23 -8.25 -2.64
CA ALA A 376 -29.80 -8.04 -3.96
C ALA A 376 -28.90 -7.15 -4.86
N ALA A 377 -28.20 -6.17 -4.27
CA ALA A 377 -27.26 -5.34 -5.01
C ALA A 377 -25.99 -6.14 -5.38
N GLU A 378 -25.52 -6.99 -4.48
CA GLU A 378 -24.42 -7.91 -4.73
C GLU A 378 -24.80 -8.91 -5.84
N GLU A 379 -25.96 -9.55 -5.74
CA GLU A 379 -26.45 -10.50 -6.75
C GLU A 379 -26.68 -9.87 -8.13
N THR A 380 -27.21 -8.65 -8.18
CA THR A 380 -27.37 -7.87 -9.43
C THR A 380 -26.01 -7.60 -10.07
N LEU A 381 -25.02 -7.19 -9.27
CA LEU A 381 -23.68 -6.92 -9.74
C LEU A 381 -22.97 -8.20 -10.19
N LEU A 382 -23.12 -9.30 -9.46
CA LEU A 382 -22.64 -10.62 -9.90
C LEU A 382 -23.21 -11.00 -11.24
N GLN A 383 -24.50 -10.76 -11.47
CA GLN A 383 -25.14 -11.05 -12.73
C GLN A 383 -24.60 -10.17 -13.86
N GLN A 384 -24.35 -8.88 -13.60
CA GLN A 384 -23.72 -7.97 -14.57
C GLN A 384 -22.29 -8.43 -14.94
N ILE A 385 -21.48 -8.84 -13.96
CA ILE A 385 -20.11 -9.31 -14.22
C ILE A 385 -20.14 -10.63 -14.99
N LYS A 386 -21.02 -11.58 -14.62
CA LYS A 386 -21.15 -12.89 -15.29
C LYS A 386 -21.63 -12.76 -16.74
N THR A 387 -22.44 -11.75 -17.04
CA THR A 387 -23.02 -11.51 -18.37
C THR A 387 -22.22 -10.52 -19.21
N SER A 388 -21.16 -9.92 -18.65
CA SER A 388 -20.28 -9.01 -19.38
C SER A 388 -19.56 -9.76 -20.51
N LYS A 389 -19.98 -9.51 -21.75
CA LYS A 389 -19.30 -9.98 -22.98
C LYS A 389 -17.84 -9.49 -23.05
N GLN A 390 -17.51 -8.42 -22.31
CA GLN A 390 -16.18 -7.85 -22.26
C GLN A 390 -15.23 -8.62 -21.34
N LEU A 391 -15.71 -9.32 -20.30
CA LEU A 391 -14.86 -10.17 -19.47
C LEU A 391 -14.24 -11.31 -20.28
N GLU A 392 -15.01 -11.92 -21.17
CA GLU A 392 -14.51 -12.93 -22.13
C GLU A 392 -13.60 -12.31 -23.20
N LYS A 393 -13.88 -11.08 -23.66
CA LYS A 393 -13.03 -10.35 -24.63
C LYS A 393 -11.67 -9.92 -24.03
N HIS A 394 -11.67 -9.51 -22.76
CA HIS A 394 -10.48 -9.02 -22.06
C HIS A 394 -9.73 -10.12 -21.31
N LYS A 395 -10.27 -11.33 -21.24
CA LYS A 395 -9.59 -12.52 -20.68
C LYS A 395 -8.18 -12.69 -21.24
N HIS A 396 -8.00 -12.42 -22.53
CA HIS A 396 -6.69 -12.47 -23.20
C HIS A 396 -5.78 -11.27 -22.89
N LYS A 397 -6.32 -10.07 -22.66
CA LYS A 397 -5.55 -8.88 -22.22
C LYS A 397 -5.14 -8.99 -20.74
N LEU A 398 -6.02 -9.52 -19.89
CA LEU A 398 -5.75 -9.86 -18.49
C LEU A 398 -4.72 -10.99 -18.37
N SER A 399 -4.76 -11.97 -19.28
CA SER A 399 -3.70 -13.00 -19.39
C SER A 399 -2.39 -12.47 -19.98
N ASN A 400 -2.37 -11.29 -20.60
CA ASN A 400 -1.14 -10.65 -21.08
C ASN A 400 -0.55 -9.66 -20.05
N LEU A 401 -1.39 -9.14 -19.14
CA LEU A 401 -0.94 -8.47 -17.91
C LEU A 401 -0.28 -9.46 -16.92
N PHE A 402 -0.64 -10.75 -16.99
CA PHE A 402 -0.04 -11.85 -16.22
C PHE A 402 -0.04 -13.15 -17.05
N PRO A 403 1.08 -13.55 -17.67
CA PRO A 403 1.11 -14.69 -18.59
C PRO A 403 0.92 -16.01 -17.82
N LEU A 404 -0.15 -16.73 -18.13
CA LEU A 404 -0.11 -18.12 -18.64
C LEU A 404 -1.52 -18.72 -18.81
N SER A 405 -1.79 -19.19 -20.02
CA SER A 405 -2.79 -20.23 -20.37
C SER A 405 -2.52 -21.52 -19.58
N THR A 406 -3.44 -22.42 -19.29
CA THR A 406 -4.59 -22.93 -20.03
C THR A 406 -5.77 -23.19 -19.09
N ALA A 407 -6.93 -23.48 -19.69
CA ALA A 407 -8.17 -23.84 -19.03
C ALA A 407 -7.99 -24.88 -17.90
N ASP A 408 -8.84 -24.78 -16.89
CA ASP A 408 -9.06 -25.74 -15.81
C ASP A 408 -7.99 -25.79 -14.71
N THR A 409 -7.97 -24.74 -13.88
CA THR A 409 -7.84 -24.82 -12.40
C THR A 409 -7.77 -23.40 -11.82
N ILE A 410 -8.38 -23.21 -10.64
CA ILE A 410 -8.39 -21.94 -9.90
C ILE A 410 -6.95 -21.50 -9.63
N SER A 411 -6.49 -20.43 -10.28
CA SER A 411 -5.14 -19.91 -10.09
C SER A 411 -5.07 -19.02 -8.83
N PRO A 412 -4.11 -19.25 -7.91
CA PRO A 412 -3.91 -18.46 -6.68
C PRO A 412 -3.57 -16.97 -6.91
N ILE A 413 -3.30 -16.56 -8.16
CA ILE A 413 -3.11 -15.16 -8.58
C ILE A 413 -4.40 -14.35 -8.46
N TRP A 414 -5.58 -14.99 -8.42
CA TRP A 414 -6.85 -14.30 -8.31
C TRP A 414 -7.28 -14.01 -6.87
N THR A 415 -6.86 -14.82 -5.89
CA THR A 415 -6.92 -14.46 -4.46
C THR A 415 -6.18 -13.15 -4.19
N LEU A 416 -5.16 -12.86 -4.98
CA LEU A 416 -4.25 -11.72 -4.85
C LEU A 416 -4.88 -10.34 -5.14
N LEU A 417 -5.70 -10.23 -6.19
CA LEU A 417 -6.48 -9.02 -6.52
C LEU A 417 -7.63 -8.80 -5.53
N CYS A 418 -8.13 -9.88 -4.95
CA CYS A 418 -9.20 -9.87 -3.96
C CYS A 418 -8.76 -9.30 -2.61
N PHE A 419 -7.50 -9.55 -2.23
CA PHE A 419 -6.95 -9.12 -0.94
C PHE A 419 -6.24 -7.76 -0.99
N SER A 420 -5.77 -7.30 -2.15
CA SER A 420 -5.09 -5.99 -2.28
C SER A 420 -6.03 -4.79 -2.07
N ILE A 421 -7.35 -4.97 -2.21
CA ILE A 421 -8.36 -3.94 -1.92
C ILE A 421 -8.94 -4.09 -0.47
N GLY A 422 -8.64 -5.21 0.20
CA GLY A 422 -9.12 -5.54 1.56
C GLY A 422 -8.41 -4.84 2.74
N ILE A 423 -7.30 -4.14 2.52
CA ILE A 423 -6.43 -3.61 3.59
C ILE A 423 -6.85 -2.22 4.09
N VAL A 424 -8.09 -2.01 4.52
CA VAL A 424 -8.39 -0.79 5.33
C VAL A 424 -9.32 -1.06 6.53
N ALA A 425 -9.85 -2.28 6.70
CA ALA A 425 -10.81 -2.53 7.79
C ALA A 425 -10.16 -2.85 9.16
N PHE A 426 -8.85 -3.11 9.23
CA PHE A 426 -8.16 -3.40 10.49
C PHE A 426 -6.70 -2.96 10.44
N MET A 427 -6.46 -1.69 10.74
CA MET A 427 -5.30 -1.18 11.47
C MET A 427 -5.72 0.05 12.25
#